data_AF-A0A932FXV0-F1
#
_entry.id   AF-A0A932FXV0-F1
#
_cell.length_a   1.000
_cell.length_b   1.000
_cell.length_c   1.000
_cell.angle_alpha   90.00
_cell.angle_beta   90.00
_cell.angle_gamma   90.00
#
_symmetry.space_group_name_H-M   'P 1'
#
loop_
_entity.id
_entity.type
_entity.pdbx_description
1 polymer ?
#
loop_
_entity_poly.entity_id
_entity_poly.type
_entity_poly.pdbx_seq_one_letter_code
_entity_poly.pdbx_strand_id
1 'polypeptide(L)'
;MSLSNCLTPRERAVLRAVVAQLIPADADPGAEELGVGAFVEERLRGAEERWTLLRRGLAGLEESCHLLYGGKGFLELMAEEQGEVLRSLVAGDLPGPAWSEVSGAELFRLLRDNAIYGYYTTPEARRSIGYPGPAQPHGYPDYDSCPGEAVPGGKESPVPSMDLREPQGPARPAGRPLSAAPGPSRPAPSRDRYDVLIVGAGAAGGVLAQLLSQKGASVLVLEAGPWWDPASDYCNDELEMHKLNWPWSIGWEGADPVRPVSGWGVGGSTQRYLGWSPRFQEADFQVRSRDGVAEDWPIGYTDLEPYYEWVERMIGVAGGEGGSLEAPRGPYPMPPHRFHCNAQVVAEGARRLGLWPLPAPSAINSLRYSGRPACNHCGFCAQGCMIGAKGGTLATSLPAAQALGAEIHPRCFVTRIELDSRGLCRGVVYIDPQGNERIQEAAVIVLAANGIQVPRLLLCST
;
A
#
# COMPACT_ATOMS: atom_id res chain seq x y z
N MET A 1 -13.57 29.43 -8.25
CA MET A 1 -14.18 28.66 -9.36
C MET A 1 -13.59 27.26 -9.31
N SER A 2 -14.40 26.23 -9.07
CA SER A 2 -13.92 24.84 -9.11
C SER A 2 -13.44 24.53 -10.53
N LEU A 3 -12.13 24.36 -10.70
CA LEU A 3 -11.57 23.92 -11.97
C LEU A 3 -12.06 22.50 -12.20
N SER A 4 -12.70 22.25 -13.36
CA SER A 4 -13.07 20.90 -13.83
C SER A 4 -11.98 19.86 -13.50
N ASN A 5 -12.41 18.68 -13.03
CA ASN A 5 -11.57 17.51 -12.72
C ASN A 5 -11.03 16.78 -13.97
N CYS A 6 -11.20 17.37 -15.16
CA CYS A 6 -10.69 16.88 -16.43
C CYS A 6 -10.08 18.03 -17.22
N LEU A 7 -9.01 17.75 -17.95
CA LEU A 7 -8.44 18.66 -18.95
C LEU A 7 -9.37 18.77 -20.15
N THR A 8 -9.47 19.98 -20.71
CA THR A 8 -10.11 20.23 -22.00
C THR A 8 -9.36 19.49 -23.12
N PRO A 9 -9.99 19.25 -24.28
CA PRO A 9 -9.30 18.65 -25.42
C PRO A 9 -8.03 19.41 -25.84
N ARG A 10 -8.04 20.75 -25.74
CA ARG A 10 -6.88 21.59 -26.08
C ARG A 10 -5.78 21.47 -25.02
N GLU A 11 -6.10 21.57 -23.73
CA GLU A 11 -5.10 21.36 -22.65
C GLU A 11 -4.44 19.98 -22.75
N ARG A 12 -5.20 18.91 -23.10
CA ARG A 12 -4.63 17.58 -23.34
C ARG A 12 -3.68 17.54 -24.52
N ALA A 13 -4.01 18.20 -25.61
CA ALA A 13 -3.14 18.27 -26.78
C ALA A 13 -1.82 19.01 -26.44
N VAL A 14 -1.89 20.13 -25.73
CA VAL A 14 -0.71 20.85 -25.24
C VAL A 14 0.13 19.97 -24.31
N LEU A 15 -0.50 19.29 -23.34
CA LEU A 15 0.20 18.37 -22.45
C LEU A 15 0.93 17.27 -23.22
N ARG A 16 0.28 16.66 -24.23
CA ARG A 16 0.90 15.65 -25.11
C ARG A 16 2.11 16.20 -25.85
N ALA A 17 2.00 17.39 -26.44
CA ALA A 17 3.11 18.03 -27.14
C ALA A 17 4.27 18.37 -26.19
N VAL A 18 3.98 18.84 -24.96
CA VAL A 18 5.02 19.12 -23.98
C VAL A 18 5.75 17.84 -23.57
N VAL A 19 5.06 16.74 -23.27
CA VAL A 19 5.74 15.49 -22.92
C VAL A 19 6.50 14.89 -24.11
N ALA A 20 6.04 15.10 -25.35
CA ALA A 20 6.76 14.74 -26.56
C ALA A 20 8.09 15.49 -26.71
N GLN A 21 8.15 16.77 -26.30
CA GLN A 21 9.41 17.53 -26.27
C GLN A 21 10.37 17.03 -25.18
N LEU A 22 9.84 16.50 -24.08
CA LEU A 22 10.66 15.97 -22.97
C LEU A 22 11.28 14.61 -23.31
N ILE A 23 10.54 13.75 -24.00
CA ILE A 23 10.98 12.42 -24.44
C ILE A 23 10.51 12.23 -25.89
N PRO A 24 11.26 12.76 -26.87
CA PRO A 24 10.91 12.66 -28.28
C PRO A 24 11.06 11.23 -28.78
N ALA A 25 10.28 10.87 -29.79
CA ALA A 25 10.48 9.61 -30.51
C ALA A 25 11.78 9.65 -31.31
N ASP A 26 12.52 8.56 -31.30
CA ASP A 26 13.75 8.39 -32.08
C ASP A 26 13.77 7.00 -32.75
N ALA A 27 14.76 6.15 -32.43
CA ALA A 27 14.71 4.74 -32.79
C ALA A 27 13.65 3.97 -31.97
N ASP A 28 13.26 4.52 -30.81
CA ASP A 28 12.24 4.00 -29.93
C ASP A 28 11.01 4.93 -29.86
N PRO A 29 9.82 4.42 -29.45
CA PRO A 29 8.64 5.25 -29.27
C PRO A 29 8.87 6.35 -28.21
N GLY A 30 8.41 7.56 -28.48
CA GLY A 30 8.47 8.70 -27.55
C GLY A 30 7.32 8.69 -26.53
N ALA A 31 7.29 9.70 -25.67
CA ALA A 31 6.26 9.83 -24.63
C ALA A 31 4.83 9.99 -25.19
N GLU A 32 4.69 10.57 -26.39
CA GLU A 32 3.37 10.73 -27.00
C GLU A 32 2.79 9.40 -27.47
N GLU A 33 3.59 8.59 -28.16
CA GLU A 33 3.19 7.28 -28.68
C GLU A 33 2.83 6.30 -27.57
N LEU A 34 3.50 6.43 -26.42
CA LEU A 34 3.29 5.59 -25.23
C LEU A 34 2.21 6.10 -24.28
N GLY A 35 1.49 7.17 -24.65
CA GLY A 35 0.34 7.65 -23.87
C GLY A 35 0.71 8.33 -22.55
N VAL A 36 1.94 8.82 -22.39
CA VAL A 36 2.43 9.44 -21.15
C VAL A 36 1.61 10.67 -20.76
N GLY A 37 1.08 11.44 -21.72
CA GLY A 37 0.20 12.57 -21.42
C GLY A 37 -1.07 12.18 -20.66
N ALA A 38 -1.67 11.03 -21.02
CA ALA A 38 -2.84 10.50 -20.32
C ALA A 38 -2.47 10.00 -18.90
N PHE A 39 -1.30 9.39 -18.77
CA PHE A 39 -0.73 9.01 -17.48
C PHE A 39 -0.58 10.22 -16.54
N VAL A 40 0.00 11.32 -17.04
CA VAL A 40 0.21 12.55 -16.26
C VAL A 40 -1.13 13.13 -15.79
N GLU A 41 -2.13 13.19 -16.68
CA GLU A 41 -3.47 13.66 -16.31
C GLU A 41 -4.08 12.80 -15.20
N GLU A 42 -4.08 11.48 -15.36
CA GLU A 42 -4.70 10.57 -14.39
C GLU A 42 -3.99 10.62 -13.02
N ARG A 43 -2.65 10.69 -13.03
CA ARG A 43 -1.85 10.75 -11.80
C ARG A 43 -2.03 12.05 -11.02
N LEU A 44 -2.28 13.16 -11.72
CA LEU A 44 -2.49 14.45 -11.09
C LEU A 44 -3.97 14.72 -10.75
N ARG A 45 -4.90 13.90 -11.26
CA ARG A 45 -6.32 13.98 -10.94
C ARG A 45 -6.52 13.86 -9.42
N GLY A 46 -7.26 14.80 -8.84
CA GLY A 46 -7.56 14.83 -7.40
C GLY A 46 -6.44 15.37 -6.50
N ALA A 47 -5.24 15.65 -7.04
CA ALA A 47 -4.19 16.36 -6.33
C ALA A 47 -4.37 17.87 -6.50
N GLU A 48 -5.29 18.48 -5.75
CA GLU A 48 -5.84 19.83 -5.99
C GLU A 48 -4.81 20.92 -6.31
N GLU A 49 -3.73 21.02 -5.53
CA GLU A 49 -2.66 22.01 -5.76
C GLU A 49 -1.88 21.73 -7.05
N ARG A 50 -1.45 20.48 -7.26
CA ARG A 50 -0.68 20.08 -8.46
C ARG A 50 -1.53 20.12 -9.72
N TRP A 51 -2.81 19.81 -9.60
CA TRP A 51 -3.81 19.94 -10.66
C TRP A 51 -4.00 21.40 -11.05
N THR A 52 -4.10 22.28 -10.05
CA THR A 52 -4.19 23.74 -10.27
C THR A 52 -2.93 24.27 -10.95
N LEU A 53 -1.75 23.86 -10.50
CA LEU A 53 -0.46 24.19 -11.12
C LEU A 53 -0.41 23.72 -12.58
N LEU A 54 -0.79 22.47 -12.85
CA LEU A 54 -0.83 21.92 -14.22
C LEU A 54 -1.74 22.75 -15.12
N ARG A 55 -2.99 22.97 -14.73
CA ARG A 55 -3.98 23.64 -15.60
C ARG A 55 -3.62 25.09 -15.87
N ARG A 56 -3.27 25.85 -14.81
CA ARG A 56 -2.86 27.24 -14.96
C ARG A 56 -1.56 27.36 -15.74
N GLY A 57 -0.63 26.44 -15.52
CA GLY A 57 0.63 26.36 -16.24
C GLY A 57 0.45 26.10 -17.74
N LEU A 58 -0.39 25.13 -18.13
CA LEU A 58 -0.69 24.84 -19.54
C LEU A 58 -1.39 26.02 -20.23
N ALA A 59 -2.31 26.69 -19.54
CA ALA A 59 -2.95 27.90 -20.07
C ALA A 59 -1.95 29.06 -20.22
N GLY A 60 -1.09 29.27 -19.21
CA GLY A 60 -0.02 30.26 -19.25
C GLY A 60 0.97 30.01 -20.39
N LEU A 61 1.31 28.75 -20.65
CA LEU A 61 2.20 28.35 -21.75
C LEU A 61 1.62 28.76 -23.11
N GLU A 62 0.34 28.48 -23.36
CA GLU A 62 -0.36 28.88 -24.59
C GLU A 62 -0.39 30.42 -24.73
N GLU A 63 -0.71 31.14 -23.66
CA GLU A 63 -0.74 32.62 -23.66
C GLU A 63 0.64 33.21 -23.95
N SER A 64 1.70 32.68 -23.33
CA SER A 64 3.07 33.09 -23.61
C SER A 64 3.46 32.86 -25.08
N CYS A 65 3.03 31.75 -25.66
CA CYS A 65 3.27 31.48 -27.09
C CYS A 65 2.57 32.53 -27.97
N HIS A 66 1.31 32.86 -27.68
CA HIS A 66 0.57 33.88 -28.43
C HIS A 66 1.27 35.24 -28.38
N LEU A 67 1.83 35.61 -27.22
CA LEU A 67 2.57 36.86 -27.05
C LEU A 67 3.91 36.89 -27.78
N LEU A 68 4.65 35.78 -27.77
CA LEU A 68 6.00 35.69 -28.33
C LEU A 68 6.02 35.43 -29.84
N TYR A 69 5.05 34.67 -30.37
CA TYR A 69 5.07 34.14 -31.73
C TYR A 69 3.91 34.65 -32.60
N GLY A 70 3.50 35.91 -32.41
CA GLY A 70 2.56 36.58 -33.30
C GLY A 70 1.15 35.96 -33.29
N GLY A 71 0.68 35.53 -32.12
CA GLY A 71 -0.64 34.94 -31.91
C GLY A 71 -0.73 33.42 -32.08
N LYS A 72 0.38 32.74 -32.39
CA LYS A 72 0.43 31.27 -32.50
C LYS A 72 0.45 30.58 -31.14
N GLY A 73 -0.41 29.59 -30.95
CA GLY A 73 -0.39 28.68 -29.79
C GLY A 73 0.79 27.72 -29.80
N PHE A 74 1.04 27.04 -28.68
CA PHE A 74 2.18 26.12 -28.52
C PHE A 74 2.15 25.00 -29.58
N LEU A 75 0.95 24.51 -29.91
CA LEU A 75 0.74 23.46 -30.92
C LEU A 75 1.01 23.92 -32.36
N GLU A 76 1.09 25.23 -32.61
CA GLU A 76 1.33 25.82 -33.94
C GLU A 76 2.81 26.17 -34.14
N LEU A 77 3.64 25.99 -33.11
CA LEU A 77 5.07 26.23 -33.14
C LEU A 77 5.83 25.01 -33.69
N MET A 78 6.98 25.28 -34.30
CA MET A 78 7.94 24.25 -34.68
C MET A 78 8.57 23.62 -33.42
N ALA A 79 9.09 22.40 -33.53
CA ALA A 79 9.68 21.69 -32.39
C ALA A 79 10.82 22.47 -31.70
N GLU A 80 11.63 23.18 -32.48
CA GLU A 80 12.72 24.02 -31.95
C GLU A 80 12.19 25.22 -31.14
N GLU A 81 11.15 25.88 -31.64
CA GLU A 81 10.45 26.99 -30.96
C GLU A 81 9.75 26.49 -29.67
N GLN A 82 9.12 25.30 -29.72
CA GLN A 82 8.57 24.66 -28.52
C GLN A 82 9.65 24.41 -27.46
N GLY A 83 10.82 23.92 -27.88
CA GLY A 83 11.97 23.72 -27.00
C GLY A 83 12.53 25.01 -26.41
N GLU A 84 12.49 26.12 -27.14
CA GLU A 84 12.84 27.45 -26.61
C GLU A 84 11.84 27.93 -25.57
N VAL A 85 10.53 27.79 -25.83
CA VAL A 85 9.49 28.13 -24.84
C VAL A 85 9.67 27.33 -23.55
N LEU A 86 9.96 26.02 -23.64
CA LEU A 86 10.19 25.19 -22.45
C LEU A 86 11.48 25.57 -21.71
N ARG A 87 12.54 26.03 -22.41
CA ARG A 87 13.73 26.59 -21.75
C ARG A 87 13.41 27.89 -21.01
N SER A 88 12.63 28.79 -21.61
CA SER A 88 12.17 30.02 -20.97
C SER A 88 11.22 29.75 -19.80
N LEU A 89 10.41 28.69 -19.87
CA LEU A 89 9.57 28.23 -18.75
C LEU A 89 10.42 27.87 -17.53
N VAL A 90 11.53 27.17 -17.73
CA VAL A 90 12.47 26.79 -16.66
C VAL A 90 13.18 28.01 -16.09
N ALA A 91 13.58 28.95 -16.95
CA ALA A 91 14.24 30.19 -16.54
C ALA A 91 13.30 31.15 -15.78
N GLY A 92 11.98 31.01 -15.96
CA GLY A 92 10.98 31.91 -15.39
C GLY A 92 10.76 33.17 -16.23
N ASP A 93 11.15 33.14 -17.50
CA ASP A 93 11.18 34.30 -18.41
C ASP A 93 9.95 34.37 -19.33
N LEU A 94 8.98 33.48 -19.17
CA LEU A 94 7.78 33.49 -20.00
C LEU A 94 6.87 34.69 -19.66
N PRO A 95 6.38 35.42 -20.68
CA PRO A 95 5.47 36.54 -20.47
C PRO A 95 4.04 36.04 -20.24
N GLY A 96 3.28 36.74 -19.38
CA GLY A 96 1.85 36.48 -19.19
C GLY A 96 1.43 36.52 -17.72
N PRO A 97 0.14 36.83 -17.43
CA PRO A 97 -0.39 36.97 -16.08
C PRO A 97 -0.40 35.65 -15.30
N ALA A 98 -0.41 34.49 -15.95
CA ALA A 98 -0.39 33.21 -15.24
C ALA A 98 0.86 33.07 -14.33
N TRP A 99 2.00 33.58 -14.76
CA TRP A 99 3.29 33.40 -14.09
C TRP A 99 3.46 34.26 -12.82
N SER A 100 2.54 35.17 -12.52
CA SER A 100 2.49 35.83 -11.20
C SER A 100 1.88 34.95 -10.11
N GLU A 101 1.13 33.92 -10.50
CA GLU A 101 0.42 33.03 -9.57
C GLU A 101 0.99 31.60 -9.55
N VAL A 102 1.72 31.19 -10.59
CA VAL A 102 2.36 29.88 -10.68
C VAL A 102 3.81 29.98 -11.13
N SER A 103 4.68 29.11 -10.61
CA SER A 103 6.09 29.05 -11.01
C SER A 103 6.28 28.17 -12.24
N GLY A 104 6.86 28.73 -13.31
CA GLY A 104 7.21 27.99 -14.51
C GLY A 104 8.20 26.84 -14.24
N ALA A 105 9.18 27.06 -13.37
CA ALA A 105 10.14 26.04 -12.95
C ALA A 105 9.49 24.90 -12.17
N GLU A 106 8.45 25.17 -11.36
CA GLU A 106 7.67 24.13 -10.67
C GLU A 106 6.81 23.33 -11.64
N LEU A 107 6.15 24.01 -12.59
CA LEU A 107 5.40 23.35 -13.65
C LEU A 107 6.30 22.41 -14.46
N PHE A 108 7.48 22.88 -14.87
CA PHE A 108 8.40 22.06 -15.65
C PHE A 108 8.87 20.83 -14.86
N ARG A 109 9.23 20.99 -13.57
CA ARG A 109 9.58 19.85 -12.70
C ARG A 109 8.43 18.86 -12.59
N LEU A 110 7.20 19.34 -12.37
CA LEU A 110 6.01 18.50 -12.32
C LEU A 110 5.82 17.70 -13.60
N LEU A 111 5.92 18.34 -14.77
CA LEU A 111 5.74 17.69 -16.07
C LEU A 111 6.86 16.70 -16.37
N ARG A 112 8.12 17.09 -16.15
CA ARG A 112 9.30 16.24 -16.33
C ARG A 112 9.23 14.98 -15.47
N ASP A 113 8.99 15.14 -14.16
CA ASP A 113 9.04 14.02 -13.22
C ASP A 113 7.94 13.00 -13.53
N ASN A 114 6.73 13.47 -13.86
CA ASN A 114 5.64 12.57 -14.26
C ASN A 114 5.82 11.99 -15.67
N ALA A 115 6.47 12.72 -16.59
CA ALA A 115 6.78 12.21 -17.93
C ALA A 115 7.81 11.08 -17.86
N ILE A 116 8.92 11.28 -17.14
CA ILE A 116 9.96 10.25 -16.93
C ILE A 116 9.35 9.02 -16.25
N TYR A 117 8.57 9.25 -15.19
CA TYR A 117 7.94 8.16 -14.46
C TYR A 117 6.96 7.38 -15.36
N GLY A 118 6.05 8.07 -16.05
CA GLY A 118 5.09 7.42 -16.96
C GLY A 118 5.77 6.68 -18.10
N TYR A 119 6.82 7.26 -18.70
CA TYR A 119 7.55 6.63 -19.80
C TYR A 119 8.18 5.29 -19.39
N TYR A 120 9.01 5.29 -18.34
CA TYR A 120 9.73 4.08 -17.92
C TYR A 120 8.85 3.04 -17.18
N THR A 121 7.57 3.34 -16.94
CA THR A 121 6.60 2.31 -16.55
C THR A 121 6.19 1.39 -17.70
N THR A 122 6.32 1.81 -18.96
CA THR A 122 5.86 1.04 -20.12
C THR A 122 6.82 -0.08 -20.55
N PRO A 123 6.32 -1.24 -21.04
CA PRO A 123 7.17 -2.30 -21.59
C PRO A 123 8.09 -1.85 -22.73
N GLU A 124 7.64 -0.92 -23.57
CA GLU A 124 8.37 -0.37 -24.71
C GLU A 124 9.62 0.39 -24.27
N ALA A 125 9.46 1.36 -23.35
CA ALA A 125 10.58 2.14 -22.80
C ALA A 125 11.55 1.29 -21.98
N ARG A 126 11.07 0.18 -21.40
CA ARG A 126 11.92 -0.78 -20.69
C ARG A 126 12.83 -1.51 -21.67
N ARG A 127 12.29 -1.95 -22.82
CA ARG A 127 13.07 -2.63 -23.87
C ARG A 127 14.18 -1.73 -24.44
N SER A 128 13.93 -0.44 -24.65
CA SER A 128 14.92 0.49 -25.22
C SER A 128 16.18 0.64 -24.37
N ILE A 129 16.04 0.62 -23.04
CA ILE A 129 17.17 0.66 -22.11
C ILE A 129 17.75 -0.72 -21.78
N GLY A 130 17.34 -1.76 -22.51
CA GLY A 130 17.75 -3.14 -22.27
C GLY A 130 17.23 -3.72 -20.95
N TYR A 131 16.21 -3.09 -20.34
CA TYR A 131 15.55 -3.61 -19.16
C TYR A 131 14.49 -4.63 -19.62
N PRO A 132 14.66 -5.94 -19.33
CA PRO A 132 13.77 -7.00 -19.83
C PRO A 132 12.36 -6.96 -19.19
N GLY A 133 12.08 -5.94 -18.38
CA GLY A 133 10.88 -5.81 -17.59
C GLY A 133 11.00 -6.56 -16.26
N PRO A 134 10.01 -6.36 -15.36
CA PRO A 134 9.88 -7.17 -14.19
C PRO A 134 9.74 -8.63 -14.61
N ALA A 135 10.57 -9.48 -14.05
CA ALA A 135 10.57 -10.89 -14.39
C ALA A 135 9.34 -11.58 -13.80
N GLN A 136 8.23 -11.48 -14.52
CA GLN A 136 6.99 -12.16 -14.21
C GLN A 136 6.87 -13.48 -14.98
N PRO A 137 6.24 -14.50 -14.39
CA PRO A 137 6.03 -14.74 -12.95
C PRO A 137 7.31 -15.24 -12.24
N HIS A 138 8.45 -15.27 -12.93
CA HIS A 138 9.61 -16.09 -12.55
C HIS A 138 10.60 -15.45 -11.56
N GLY A 139 10.49 -14.16 -11.27
CA GLY A 139 11.48 -13.45 -10.47
C GLY A 139 12.72 -13.02 -11.25
N TYR A 140 13.51 -12.05 -10.75
CA TYR A 140 14.70 -11.59 -11.49
C TYR A 140 15.67 -12.77 -11.71
N PRO A 141 16.00 -13.12 -12.98
CA PRO A 141 16.80 -14.30 -13.29
C PRO A 141 18.18 -14.29 -12.63
N ASP A 142 18.73 -13.09 -12.44
CA ASP A 142 20.08 -12.85 -11.91
C ASP A 142 20.11 -12.59 -10.40
N TYR A 143 18.99 -12.75 -9.69
CA TYR A 143 18.99 -12.52 -8.23
C TYR A 143 20.00 -13.43 -7.51
N ASP A 144 20.07 -14.70 -7.95
CA ASP A 144 20.98 -15.71 -7.39
C ASP A 144 22.42 -15.60 -7.93
N SER A 145 22.68 -14.78 -8.96
CA SER A 145 24.03 -14.59 -9.52
C SER A 145 24.85 -13.53 -8.80
N CYS A 146 24.25 -12.77 -7.86
CA CYS A 146 24.96 -11.86 -6.99
C CYS A 146 25.95 -12.62 -6.07
N PRO A 147 27.26 -12.26 -6.05
CA PRO A 147 28.24 -12.92 -5.19
C PRO A 147 27.91 -12.74 -3.70
N GLY A 148 27.92 -13.83 -2.92
CA GLY A 148 27.59 -13.81 -1.49
C GLY A 148 27.26 -15.20 -0.96
N GLU A 149 27.30 -15.38 0.37
CA GLU A 149 27.01 -16.69 0.96
C GLU A 149 25.64 -17.20 0.56
N ALA A 150 25.62 -18.47 0.16
CA ALA A 150 24.39 -19.11 -0.20
C ALA A 150 23.54 -19.40 1.04
N VAL A 151 22.35 -18.79 1.20
CA VAL A 151 21.28 -19.40 2.00
C VAL A 151 21.15 -20.83 1.49
N PRO A 152 21.38 -21.85 2.33
CA PRO A 152 21.31 -23.23 1.89
C PRO A 152 19.99 -23.45 1.19
N GLY A 153 20.04 -23.91 -0.06
CA GLY A 153 18.86 -24.37 -0.79
C GLY A 153 18.30 -25.57 -0.03
N GLY A 154 17.42 -25.28 0.92
CA GLY A 154 16.96 -26.21 1.93
C GLY A 154 15.51 -26.55 1.70
N LYS A 155 15.24 -27.84 1.64
CA LYS A 155 13.95 -28.51 1.77
C LYS A 155 13.04 -27.79 2.77
N GLU A 156 11.73 -27.88 2.55
CA GLU A 156 10.65 -27.39 3.43
C GLU A 156 11.13 -27.15 4.87
N SER A 157 11.01 -25.91 5.36
CA SER A 157 11.13 -25.71 6.80
C SER A 157 10.06 -26.59 7.45
N PRO A 158 10.40 -27.49 8.38
CA PRO A 158 9.40 -28.34 9.03
C PRO A 158 8.38 -27.39 9.65
N VAL A 159 7.17 -27.38 9.10
CA VAL A 159 6.02 -26.69 9.68
C VAL A 159 5.89 -27.30 11.08
N PRO A 160 6.24 -26.58 12.17
CA PRO A 160 6.00 -27.13 13.50
C PRO A 160 4.52 -27.48 13.56
N SER A 161 4.16 -28.64 14.11
CA SER A 161 2.76 -29.04 14.25
C SER A 161 1.97 -27.85 14.83
N MET A 162 1.18 -27.22 13.97
CA MET A 162 0.73 -25.85 14.17
C MET A 162 -0.24 -25.78 15.34
N ASP A 163 0.26 -25.42 16.51
CA ASP A 163 -0.59 -24.81 17.52
C ASP A 163 -0.63 -23.30 17.29
N LEU A 164 -1.42 -22.87 16.30
CA LEU A 164 -1.70 -21.45 16.05
C LEU A 164 -2.66 -20.87 17.11
N ARG A 165 -2.96 -21.60 18.20
CA ARG A 165 -3.70 -21.00 19.32
C ARG A 165 -2.85 -19.86 19.87
N GLU A 166 -3.48 -18.69 19.96
CA GLU A 166 -2.95 -17.54 20.68
C GLU A 166 -2.37 -17.98 22.05
N PRO A 167 -1.25 -17.38 22.50
CA PRO A 167 -0.77 -17.57 23.85
C PRO A 167 -1.91 -17.39 24.86
N GLN A 168 -2.06 -18.31 25.81
CA GLN A 168 -3.06 -18.12 26.86
C GLN A 168 -2.63 -16.94 27.74
N GLY A 169 -3.30 -15.80 27.60
CA GLY A 169 -3.36 -14.79 28.67
C GLY A 169 -3.99 -15.39 29.94
N PRO A 170 -4.00 -14.67 31.08
CA PRO A 170 -4.54 -15.19 32.33
C PRO A 170 -5.93 -15.82 32.14
N ALA A 171 -6.07 -17.05 32.62
CA ALA A 171 -7.08 -18.01 32.20
C ALA A 171 -8.54 -17.51 32.35
N ARG A 172 -9.35 -17.75 31.32
CA ARG A 172 -10.83 -17.77 31.38
C ARG A 172 -11.35 -19.14 30.90
N PRO A 173 -12.47 -19.64 31.46
CA PRO A 173 -12.84 -21.05 31.37
C PRO A 173 -13.30 -21.48 29.97
N ALA A 174 -13.01 -22.75 29.65
CA ALA A 174 -13.03 -23.31 28.30
C ALA A 174 -14.44 -23.66 27.75
N GLY A 175 -14.67 -23.29 26.49
CA GLY A 175 -15.77 -23.78 25.66
C GLY A 175 -15.41 -25.05 24.86
N ARG A 176 -16.43 -25.83 24.53
CA ARG A 176 -16.42 -27.19 23.97
C ARG A 176 -15.87 -27.26 22.52
N PRO A 177 -15.18 -28.34 22.11
CA PRO A 177 -14.60 -28.45 20.77
C PRO A 177 -15.65 -28.84 19.72
N LEU A 178 -15.45 -28.39 18.47
CA LEU A 178 -16.27 -28.75 17.32
C LEU A 178 -15.47 -29.41 16.19
N SER A 179 -16.16 -30.34 15.55
CA SER A 179 -15.79 -31.19 14.43
C SER A 179 -15.49 -30.41 13.14
N ALA A 180 -14.62 -30.98 12.31
CA ALA A 180 -14.24 -30.48 11.00
C ALA A 180 -15.44 -30.22 10.06
N ALA A 181 -15.34 -29.16 9.26
CA ALA A 181 -16.32 -28.79 8.24
C ALA A 181 -15.62 -28.47 6.89
N PRO A 182 -16.36 -28.58 5.77
CA PRO A 182 -15.86 -28.73 4.41
C PRO A 182 -15.68 -27.40 3.65
N GLY A 183 -15.19 -27.50 2.41
CA GLY A 183 -14.70 -26.41 1.55
C GLY A 183 -15.69 -25.30 1.14
N PRO A 184 -15.26 -24.40 0.23
CA PRO A 184 -15.79 -23.04 0.11
C PRO A 184 -17.24 -23.01 -0.37
N SER A 185 -18.12 -22.40 0.43
CA SER A 185 -19.54 -22.21 0.12
C SER A 185 -19.87 -20.75 -0.22
N ARG A 186 -20.85 -20.59 -1.13
CA ARG A 186 -21.58 -19.34 -1.45
C ARG A 186 -21.98 -18.54 -0.18
N PRO A 187 -22.20 -17.22 -0.29
CA PRO A 187 -22.70 -16.41 0.82
C PRO A 187 -23.99 -17.00 1.37
N ALA A 188 -23.97 -17.32 2.67
CA ALA A 188 -25.15 -17.69 3.44
C ALA A 188 -26.10 -16.48 3.56
N PRO A 189 -27.41 -16.67 3.79
CA PRO A 189 -28.29 -15.56 4.13
C PRO A 189 -27.76 -14.85 5.39
N SER A 190 -27.72 -13.51 5.35
CA SER A 190 -27.20 -12.67 6.43
C SER A 190 -27.91 -12.99 7.75
N ARG A 191 -27.14 -13.28 8.79
CA ARG A 191 -27.70 -13.44 10.14
C ARG A 191 -28.26 -12.11 10.64
N ASP A 192 -29.39 -12.16 11.33
CA ASP A 192 -29.97 -10.98 11.97
C ASP A 192 -29.01 -10.37 13.00
N ARG A 193 -28.17 -11.20 13.64
CA ARG A 193 -27.18 -10.78 14.63
C ARG A 193 -25.95 -11.68 14.66
N TYR A 194 -24.77 -11.07 14.82
CA TYR A 194 -23.49 -11.77 15.01
C TYR A 194 -22.98 -11.64 16.45
N ASP A 195 -22.12 -12.57 16.88
CA ASP A 195 -21.41 -12.42 18.15
C ASP A 195 -20.41 -11.26 18.06
N VAL A 196 -19.65 -11.20 16.96
CA VAL A 196 -18.68 -10.14 16.72
C VAL A 196 -18.79 -9.58 15.30
N LEU A 197 -18.87 -8.26 15.21
CA LEU A 197 -18.73 -7.51 13.96
C LEU A 197 -17.42 -6.74 13.97
N ILE A 198 -16.60 -6.94 12.95
CA ILE A 198 -15.31 -6.27 12.76
C ILE A 198 -15.45 -5.29 11.59
N VAL A 199 -15.12 -4.02 11.83
CA VAL A 199 -15.10 -2.98 10.80
C VAL A 199 -13.69 -2.85 10.24
N GLY A 200 -13.47 -3.35 9.02
CA GLY A 200 -12.21 -3.33 8.30
C GLY A 200 -11.50 -4.69 8.26
N ALA A 201 -11.12 -5.13 7.06
CA ALA A 201 -10.42 -6.40 6.80
C ALA A 201 -8.89 -6.21 6.66
N GLY A 202 -8.31 -5.24 7.37
CA GLY A 202 -6.88 -4.96 7.37
C GLY A 202 -6.06 -5.93 8.24
N ALA A 203 -4.86 -5.49 8.66
CA ALA A 203 -3.96 -6.28 9.50
C ALA A 203 -4.63 -6.77 10.80
N ALA A 204 -5.19 -5.84 11.58
CA ALA A 204 -5.83 -6.17 12.85
C ALA A 204 -7.12 -6.97 12.66
N GLY A 205 -8.00 -6.50 11.78
CA GLY A 205 -9.31 -7.13 11.58
C GLY A 205 -9.23 -8.55 11.03
N GLY A 206 -8.31 -8.79 10.09
CA GLY A 206 -8.10 -10.12 9.55
C GLY A 206 -7.53 -11.12 10.55
N VAL A 207 -6.60 -10.69 11.41
CA VAL A 207 -6.03 -11.54 12.47
C VAL A 207 -7.10 -11.87 13.50
N LEU A 208 -7.86 -10.86 13.94
CA LEU A 208 -8.89 -11.03 14.94
C LEU A 208 -10.06 -11.91 14.43
N ALA A 209 -10.44 -11.78 13.16
CA ALA A 209 -11.45 -12.63 12.55
C ALA A 209 -11.08 -14.11 12.67
N GLN A 210 -9.83 -14.47 12.34
CA GLN A 210 -9.34 -15.84 12.49
C GLN A 210 -9.43 -16.32 13.94
N LEU A 211 -8.92 -15.53 14.88
CA LEU A 211 -8.90 -15.89 16.30
C LEU A 211 -10.30 -16.13 16.87
N LEU A 212 -11.23 -15.22 16.60
CA LEU A 212 -12.59 -15.32 17.12
C LEU A 212 -13.36 -16.49 16.49
N SER A 213 -13.18 -16.72 15.19
CA SER A 213 -13.78 -17.87 14.51
C SER A 213 -13.20 -19.19 15.00
N GLN A 214 -11.90 -19.26 15.32
CA GLN A 214 -11.30 -20.44 15.97
C GLN A 214 -11.93 -20.75 17.33
N LYS A 215 -12.43 -19.74 18.04
CA LYS A 215 -13.16 -19.91 19.31
C LYS A 215 -14.65 -20.20 19.12
N GLY A 216 -15.12 -20.33 17.87
CA GLY A 216 -16.50 -20.66 17.53
C GLY A 216 -17.47 -19.49 17.55
N ALA A 217 -16.98 -18.25 17.63
CA ALA A 217 -17.83 -17.08 17.50
C ALA A 217 -18.34 -16.93 16.06
N SER A 218 -19.59 -16.48 15.90
CA SER A 218 -20.08 -16.00 14.62
C SER A 218 -19.51 -14.60 14.33
N VAL A 219 -18.67 -14.52 13.31
CA VAL A 219 -17.90 -13.31 12.98
C VAL A 219 -18.33 -12.78 11.62
N LEU A 220 -18.65 -11.49 11.57
CA LEU A 220 -18.80 -10.72 10.34
C LEU A 220 -17.70 -9.67 10.24
N VAL A 221 -17.06 -9.59 9.08
CA VAL A 221 -16.11 -8.52 8.73
C VAL A 221 -16.74 -7.67 7.63
N LEU A 222 -16.92 -6.37 7.87
CA LEU A 222 -17.35 -5.41 6.85
C LEU A 222 -16.13 -4.65 6.32
N GLU A 223 -15.88 -4.73 5.02
CA GLU A 223 -14.75 -4.05 4.37
C GLU A 223 -15.26 -3.04 3.33
N ALA A 224 -14.76 -1.81 3.42
CA ALA A 224 -15.15 -0.70 2.54
C ALA A 224 -14.75 -0.94 1.08
N GLY A 225 -13.62 -1.61 0.84
CA GLY A 225 -13.11 -1.86 -0.49
C GLY A 225 -13.49 -3.21 -1.09
N PRO A 226 -13.03 -3.46 -2.33
CA PRO A 226 -13.33 -4.70 -3.05
C PRO A 226 -12.51 -5.89 -2.54
N TRP A 227 -12.89 -7.07 -3.00
CA TRP A 227 -12.07 -8.27 -2.89
C TRP A 227 -11.25 -8.40 -4.17
N TRP A 228 -9.95 -8.11 -4.08
CA TRP A 228 -9.05 -8.30 -5.21
C TRP A 228 -8.60 -9.75 -5.31
N ASP A 229 -8.55 -10.30 -6.52
CA ASP A 229 -7.94 -11.58 -6.82
C ASP A 229 -6.50 -11.36 -7.30
N PRO A 230 -5.46 -11.72 -6.51
CA PRO A 230 -4.07 -11.52 -6.93
C PRO A 230 -3.69 -12.21 -8.24
N ALA A 231 -4.42 -13.23 -8.68
CA ALA A 231 -4.12 -13.93 -9.93
C ALA A 231 -4.58 -13.17 -11.18
N SER A 232 -5.60 -12.31 -11.06
CA SER A 232 -6.24 -11.63 -12.19
C SER A 232 -6.21 -10.10 -12.08
N ASP A 233 -6.26 -9.56 -10.86
CA ASP A 233 -6.27 -8.13 -10.60
C ASP A 233 -4.87 -7.55 -10.38
N TYR A 234 -3.84 -8.35 -10.13
CA TYR A 234 -2.50 -7.83 -9.82
C TYR A 234 -1.56 -7.95 -11.00
N CYS A 235 -0.69 -6.95 -11.16
CA CYS A 235 0.39 -6.95 -12.14
C CYS A 235 1.61 -6.17 -11.61
N ASN A 236 2.75 -6.32 -12.28
CA ASN A 236 3.98 -5.57 -11.97
C ASN A 236 4.00 -4.27 -12.77
N ASP A 237 2.92 -3.53 -12.65
CA ASP A 237 2.74 -2.20 -13.19
C ASP A 237 2.36 -1.27 -12.03
N GLU A 238 3.21 -0.29 -11.74
CA GLU A 238 2.97 0.59 -10.59
C GLU A 238 1.73 1.46 -10.79
N LEU A 239 1.45 1.87 -12.03
CA LEU A 239 0.29 2.68 -12.39
C LEU A 239 -1.00 1.90 -12.16
N GLU A 240 -1.10 0.72 -12.77
CA GLU A 240 -2.32 -0.08 -12.68
C GLU A 240 -2.62 -0.45 -11.21
N MET A 241 -1.57 -0.73 -10.43
CA MET A 241 -1.70 -1.10 -9.03
C MET A 241 -1.95 0.08 -8.08
N HIS A 242 -2.06 1.32 -8.58
CA HIS A 242 -2.64 2.43 -7.80
C HIS A 242 -4.06 2.13 -7.34
N LYS A 243 -4.80 1.23 -8.02
CA LYS A 243 -6.15 0.78 -7.61
C LYS A 243 -6.21 0.16 -6.21
N LEU A 244 -5.07 -0.29 -5.66
CA LEU A 244 -4.98 -0.77 -4.28
C LEU A 244 -4.95 0.34 -3.23
N ASN A 245 -4.80 1.61 -3.64
CA ASN A 245 -4.84 2.73 -2.71
C ASN A 245 -6.27 3.06 -2.32
N TRP A 246 -6.42 3.62 -1.13
CA TRP A 246 -7.65 4.28 -0.72
C TRP A 246 -8.07 5.33 -1.76
N PRO A 247 -9.31 5.27 -2.28
CA PRO A 247 -9.69 6.03 -3.47
C PRO A 247 -9.94 7.51 -3.19
N TRP A 248 -9.95 7.90 -1.91
CA TRP A 248 -10.13 9.28 -1.48
C TRP A 248 -8.85 9.82 -0.85
N SER A 249 -8.61 11.11 -1.00
CA SER A 249 -7.52 11.80 -0.32
C SER A 249 -7.65 11.59 1.19
N ILE A 250 -6.65 10.95 1.77
CA ILE A 250 -6.47 10.88 3.21
C ILE A 250 -5.25 11.72 3.55
N GLY A 251 -5.38 12.64 4.49
CA GLY A 251 -4.27 13.45 4.94
C GLY A 251 -4.69 14.59 5.85
N TRP A 252 -3.68 15.26 6.36
CA TRP A 252 -3.84 16.50 7.12
C TRP A 252 -3.21 17.65 6.33
N GLU A 253 -3.92 18.78 6.28
CA GLU A 253 -3.45 20.03 5.68
C GLU A 253 -2.91 20.95 6.76
N GLY A 254 -1.92 21.77 6.43
CA GLY A 254 -1.31 22.71 7.38
C GLY A 254 0.12 23.08 6.99
N ALA A 255 0.87 23.61 7.96
CA ALA A 255 2.29 23.93 7.79
C ALA A 255 3.13 22.68 7.49
N ASP A 256 2.73 21.52 8.03
CA ASP A 256 3.41 20.23 7.88
C ASP A 256 2.42 19.18 7.34
N PRO A 257 2.10 19.21 6.04
CA PRO A 257 1.08 18.33 5.47
C PRO A 257 1.53 16.87 5.49
N VAL A 258 0.63 15.97 5.92
CA VAL A 258 0.86 14.52 5.94
C VAL A 258 -0.11 13.84 4.98
N ARG A 259 0.42 12.98 4.10
CA ARG A 259 -0.35 12.21 3.11
C ARG A 259 -0.05 10.71 3.26
N PRO A 260 -0.73 10.00 4.18
CA PRO A 260 -0.50 8.59 4.40
C PRO A 260 -1.06 7.75 3.25
N VAL A 261 -0.27 6.79 2.78
CA VAL A 261 -0.74 5.78 1.83
C VAL A 261 -1.47 4.68 2.60
N SER A 262 -2.76 4.50 2.34
CA SER A 262 -3.57 3.44 2.92
C SER A 262 -4.05 2.46 1.86
N GLY A 263 -4.02 1.16 2.16
CA GLY A 263 -4.54 0.13 1.25
C GLY A 263 -6.07 0.05 1.32
N TRP A 264 -6.69 -0.30 0.19
CA TRP A 264 -8.13 -0.41 0.02
C TRP A 264 -8.54 -1.80 -0.46
N GLY A 265 -9.55 -2.37 0.19
CA GLY A 265 -10.04 -3.71 -0.10
C GLY A 265 -9.63 -4.74 0.95
N VAL A 266 -10.09 -5.96 0.74
CA VAL A 266 -9.88 -7.10 1.64
C VAL A 266 -8.38 -7.37 1.78
N GLY A 267 -7.87 -7.30 3.02
CA GLY A 267 -6.43 -7.32 3.33
C GLY A 267 -5.86 -5.95 3.73
N GLY A 268 -6.57 -4.86 3.41
CA GLY A 268 -6.19 -3.48 3.72
C GLY A 268 -4.76 -3.13 3.29
N SER A 269 -4.06 -2.34 4.12
CA SER A 269 -2.68 -1.93 3.85
C SER A 269 -1.67 -3.09 3.80
N THR A 270 -2.00 -4.29 4.27
CA THR A 270 -1.08 -5.45 4.13
C THR A 270 -0.95 -5.94 2.69
N GLN A 271 -1.85 -5.51 1.80
CA GLN A 271 -1.68 -5.71 0.36
C GLN A 271 -0.51 -4.88 -0.19
N ARG A 272 -0.25 -3.69 0.37
CA ARG A 272 0.73 -2.71 -0.13
C ARG A 272 1.96 -2.49 0.76
N TYR A 273 1.96 -2.91 2.01
CA TYR A 273 3.15 -2.79 2.85
C TYR A 273 4.33 -3.59 2.25
N LEU A 274 5.54 -3.20 2.62
CA LEU A 274 6.78 -3.82 2.12
C LEU A 274 7.12 -5.15 2.82
N GLY A 275 6.32 -5.58 3.80
CA GLY A 275 6.63 -6.75 4.60
C GLY A 275 7.61 -6.49 5.75
N TRP A 276 8.18 -5.29 5.88
CA TRP A 276 9.09 -4.98 7.00
C TRP A 276 8.36 -5.12 8.35
N SER A 277 8.88 -6.00 9.21
CA SER A 277 8.19 -6.46 10.42
C SER A 277 9.12 -6.51 11.64
N PRO A 278 9.65 -5.36 12.10
CA PRO A 278 10.45 -5.30 13.32
C PRO A 278 9.57 -5.37 14.58
N ARG A 279 10.13 -5.88 15.68
CA ARG A 279 9.59 -5.70 17.04
C ARG A 279 10.00 -4.33 17.61
N PHE A 280 9.22 -3.84 18.57
CA PHE A 280 9.65 -2.73 19.43
C PHE A 280 10.80 -3.16 20.36
N GLN A 281 11.59 -2.19 20.79
CA GLN A 281 12.54 -2.30 21.89
C GLN A 281 11.83 -2.21 23.24
N GLU A 282 12.45 -2.72 24.30
CA GLU A 282 11.94 -2.54 25.67
C GLU A 282 11.80 -1.04 26.03
N ALA A 283 12.73 -0.22 25.56
CA ALA A 283 12.74 1.22 25.79
C ALA A 283 11.56 1.97 25.15
N ASP A 284 11.00 1.44 24.05
CA ASP A 284 9.89 2.09 23.33
C ASP A 284 8.60 2.14 24.17
N PHE A 285 8.50 1.30 25.20
CA PHE A 285 7.39 1.27 26.16
C PHE A 285 7.55 2.29 27.30
N GLN A 286 8.72 2.95 27.41
CA GLN A 286 9.13 3.77 28.55
C GLN A 286 9.66 5.16 28.14
N VAL A 287 9.18 5.70 27.01
CA VAL A 287 9.69 6.96 26.42
C VAL A 287 9.50 8.19 27.33
N ARG A 288 8.47 8.22 28.18
CA ARG A 288 8.28 9.32 29.14
C ARG A 288 9.28 9.20 30.28
N SER A 289 9.39 8.02 30.88
CA SER A 289 10.30 7.80 32.01
C SER A 289 11.78 7.91 31.62
N ARG A 290 12.14 7.51 30.39
CA ARG A 290 13.53 7.49 29.92
C ARG A 290 13.96 8.78 29.25
N ASP A 291 13.11 9.30 28.37
CA ASP A 291 13.48 10.39 27.46
C ASP A 291 12.72 11.70 27.75
N GLY A 292 11.75 11.67 28.66
CA GLY A 292 10.98 12.84 29.07
C GLY A 292 9.94 13.31 28.04
N VAL A 293 9.56 12.44 27.09
CA VAL A 293 8.63 12.76 25.98
C VAL A 293 7.44 11.79 25.94
N ALA A 294 6.31 12.25 25.41
CA ALA A 294 5.08 11.46 25.26
C ALA A 294 4.64 10.76 26.56
N GLU A 295 4.08 9.55 26.46
CA GLU A 295 3.58 8.76 27.59
C GLU A 295 4.20 7.35 27.58
N ASP A 296 4.39 6.79 28.78
CA ASP A 296 4.76 5.38 28.92
C ASP A 296 3.55 4.48 28.63
N TRP A 297 3.82 3.32 28.05
CA TRP A 297 2.77 2.35 27.80
C TRP A 297 2.33 1.69 29.11
N PRO A 298 1.03 1.36 29.29
CA PRO A 298 0.55 0.65 30.47
C PRO A 298 0.90 -0.85 30.48
N ILE A 299 1.72 -1.30 29.52
CA ILE A 299 2.22 -2.65 29.31
C ILE A 299 3.70 -2.55 28.91
N GLY A 300 4.46 -3.63 29.12
CA GLY A 300 5.85 -3.73 28.71
C GLY A 300 6.06 -4.64 27.49
N TYR A 301 7.30 -4.67 26.98
CA TYR A 301 7.71 -5.57 25.91
C TYR A 301 7.40 -7.04 26.23
N THR A 302 7.66 -7.48 27.47
CA THR A 302 7.42 -8.87 27.90
C THR A 302 5.95 -9.27 27.86
N ASP A 303 5.02 -8.31 27.96
CA ASP A 303 3.59 -8.58 27.79
C ASP A 303 3.25 -8.90 26.33
N LEU A 304 3.97 -8.28 25.36
CA LEU A 304 3.76 -8.46 23.93
C LEU A 304 4.66 -9.53 23.30
N GLU A 305 5.76 -9.92 23.92
CA GLU A 305 6.73 -10.88 23.38
C GLU A 305 6.06 -12.18 22.87
N PRO A 306 5.16 -12.84 23.62
CA PRO A 306 4.49 -14.06 23.15
C PRO A 306 3.61 -13.80 21.92
N TYR A 307 3.00 -12.62 21.84
CA TYR A 307 2.14 -12.22 20.72
C TYR A 307 2.95 -11.84 19.48
N TYR A 308 4.11 -11.21 19.65
CA TYR A 308 5.06 -10.99 18.57
C TYR A 308 5.51 -12.32 17.97
N GLU A 309 5.92 -13.29 18.79
CA GLU A 309 6.32 -14.61 18.30
C GLU A 309 5.17 -15.30 17.54
N TRP A 310 3.96 -15.24 18.10
CA TRP A 310 2.79 -15.85 17.50
C TRP A 310 2.44 -15.23 16.14
N VAL A 311 2.39 -13.90 16.04
CA VAL A 311 2.04 -13.23 14.76
C VAL A 311 3.13 -13.43 13.71
N GLU A 312 4.40 -13.44 14.09
CA GLU A 312 5.51 -13.69 13.18
C GLU A 312 5.42 -15.08 12.54
N ARG A 313 5.07 -16.10 13.34
CA ARG A 313 4.82 -17.46 12.84
C ARG A 313 3.59 -17.50 11.94
N MET A 314 2.52 -16.79 12.27
CA MET A 314 1.31 -16.74 11.45
C MET A 314 1.56 -16.10 10.07
N ILE A 315 2.22 -14.95 10.03
CA ILE A 315 2.43 -14.20 8.77
C ILE A 315 3.68 -14.66 8.01
N GLY A 316 4.53 -15.48 8.62
CA GLY A 316 5.76 -16.00 8.03
C GLY A 316 6.84 -14.93 7.94
N VAL A 317 7.36 -14.50 9.10
CA VAL A 317 8.49 -13.57 9.15
C VAL A 317 9.82 -14.33 8.95
N ALA A 318 10.59 -13.89 7.97
CA ALA A 318 11.96 -14.26 7.71
C ALA A 318 12.90 -13.24 8.38
N GLY A 319 13.92 -13.70 9.08
CA GLY A 319 14.87 -12.81 9.76
C GLY A 319 16.16 -13.52 10.17
N GLY A 320 17.22 -12.74 10.39
CA GLY A 320 18.54 -13.22 10.78
C GLY A 320 18.76 -13.16 12.29
N GLU A 321 19.83 -13.79 12.78
CA GLU A 321 20.20 -13.72 14.19
C GLU A 321 20.74 -12.32 14.57
N GLY A 322 20.44 -11.89 15.80
CA GLY A 322 21.31 -10.97 16.56
C GLY A 322 21.50 -9.56 16.02
N GLY A 323 20.42 -8.80 15.82
CA GLY A 323 20.49 -7.36 15.55
C GLY A 323 20.17 -6.49 16.77
N SER A 324 20.86 -5.35 16.94
CA SER A 324 20.60 -4.38 18.02
C SER A 324 19.35 -3.51 17.80
N LEU A 325 18.59 -3.76 16.73
CA LEU A 325 17.43 -2.96 16.34
C LEU A 325 16.12 -3.47 16.94
N GLU A 326 16.08 -4.71 17.42
CA GLU A 326 14.92 -5.30 18.09
C GLU A 326 15.27 -5.75 19.51
N ALA A 327 14.28 -5.84 20.38
CA ALA A 327 14.46 -6.41 21.71
C ALA A 327 14.88 -7.89 21.61
N PRO A 328 15.50 -8.46 22.67
CA PRO A 328 15.82 -9.88 22.71
C PRO A 328 14.62 -10.76 22.36
N ARG A 329 14.86 -11.80 21.57
CA ARG A 329 13.82 -12.67 21.03
C ARG A 329 14.31 -14.08 20.75
N GLY A 330 13.35 -15.00 20.63
CA GLY A 330 13.56 -16.33 20.05
C GLY A 330 13.82 -16.32 18.54
N PRO A 331 14.04 -17.50 17.94
CA PRO A 331 14.37 -17.63 16.52
C PRO A 331 13.22 -17.16 15.61
N TYR A 332 13.57 -16.71 14.40
CA TYR A 332 12.58 -16.43 13.36
C TYR A 332 11.96 -17.72 12.80
N PRO A 333 10.72 -17.66 12.31
CA PRO A 333 10.08 -18.78 11.58
C PRO A 333 10.86 -19.26 10.35
N MET A 334 11.61 -18.36 9.71
CA MET A 334 12.38 -18.63 8.49
C MET A 334 13.73 -17.89 8.50
N PRO A 335 14.75 -18.41 7.79
CA PRO A 335 16.03 -17.71 7.62
C PRO A 335 15.86 -16.37 6.89
N PRO A 336 16.81 -15.42 7.04
CA PRO A 336 16.69 -14.11 6.41
C PRO A 336 16.73 -14.19 4.88
N HIS A 337 16.16 -13.17 4.24
CA HIS A 337 16.43 -12.91 2.83
C HIS A 337 17.89 -12.49 2.64
N ARG A 338 18.47 -12.85 1.49
CA ARG A 338 19.80 -12.35 1.13
C ARG A 338 19.75 -10.87 0.80
N PHE A 339 20.87 -10.19 1.00
CA PHE A 339 21.07 -8.90 0.37
C PHE A 339 21.16 -9.06 -1.14
N HIS A 340 20.30 -8.32 -1.85
CA HIS A 340 20.43 -8.13 -3.29
C HIS A 340 21.73 -7.36 -3.60
N CYS A 341 22.22 -7.45 -4.85
CA CYS A 341 23.49 -6.84 -5.27
C CYS A 341 23.69 -5.40 -4.76
N ASN A 342 22.70 -4.51 -4.96
CA ASN A 342 22.81 -3.12 -4.50
C ASN A 342 22.93 -3.02 -2.96
N ALA A 343 22.17 -3.82 -2.21
CA ALA A 343 22.25 -3.84 -0.75
C ALA A 343 23.60 -4.37 -0.26
N GLN A 344 24.26 -5.27 -0.99
CA GLN A 344 25.60 -5.73 -0.63
C GLN A 344 26.65 -4.63 -0.75
N VAL A 345 26.58 -3.79 -1.79
CA VAL A 345 27.47 -2.62 -1.95
C VAL A 345 27.27 -1.64 -0.79
N VAL A 346 26.03 -1.36 -0.44
CA VAL A 346 25.69 -0.50 0.71
C VAL A 346 26.20 -1.11 2.02
N ALA A 347 25.99 -2.42 2.21
CA ALA A 347 26.45 -3.14 3.40
C ALA A 347 27.98 -3.14 3.53
N GLU A 348 28.71 -3.30 2.42
CA GLU A 348 30.16 -3.21 2.41
C GLU A 348 30.65 -1.80 2.80
N GLY A 349 30.05 -0.76 2.22
CA GLY A 349 30.32 0.63 2.62
C GLY A 349 30.05 0.87 4.11
N ALA A 350 28.91 0.39 4.61
CA ALA A 350 28.54 0.49 6.02
C ALA A 350 29.57 -0.21 6.93
N ARG A 351 30.01 -1.43 6.58
CA ARG A 351 31.04 -2.15 7.37
C ARG A 351 32.37 -1.41 7.42
N ARG A 352 32.79 -0.78 6.31
CA ARG A 352 34.02 0.05 6.29
C ARG A 352 33.93 1.28 7.19
N LEU A 353 32.72 1.77 7.44
CA LEU A 353 32.44 2.86 8.37
C LEU A 353 32.24 2.37 9.81
N GLY A 354 32.41 1.08 10.09
CA GLY A 354 32.17 0.48 11.42
C GLY A 354 30.69 0.34 11.77
N LEU A 355 29.78 0.43 10.78
CA LEU A 355 28.35 0.18 10.96
C LEU A 355 28.02 -1.30 10.75
N TRP A 356 26.88 -1.73 11.31
CA TRP A 356 26.46 -3.13 11.31
C TRP A 356 25.21 -3.34 10.43
N PRO A 357 25.37 -3.61 9.12
CA PRO A 357 24.25 -3.88 8.23
C PRO A 357 23.62 -5.25 8.52
N LEU A 358 22.30 -5.29 8.68
CA LEU A 358 21.53 -6.48 9.02
C LEU A 358 20.43 -6.75 7.98
N PRO A 359 20.14 -8.02 7.65
CA PRO A 359 18.92 -8.37 6.93
C PRO A 359 17.69 -7.94 7.74
N ALA A 360 16.81 -7.14 7.14
CA ALA A 360 15.62 -6.67 7.82
C ALA A 360 14.61 -7.81 8.03
N PRO A 361 13.99 -7.93 9.21
CA PRO A 361 12.92 -8.90 9.44
C PRO A 361 11.75 -8.58 8.50
N SER A 362 11.33 -9.59 7.75
CA SER A 362 10.38 -9.42 6.65
C SER A 362 9.31 -10.50 6.69
N ALA A 363 8.03 -10.11 6.76
CA ALA A 363 6.86 -10.95 6.50
C ALA A 363 6.76 -11.29 5.00
N ILE A 364 7.80 -11.93 4.49
CA ILE A 364 7.97 -12.40 3.12
C ILE A 364 8.67 -13.75 3.24
N ASN A 365 8.08 -14.77 2.63
CA ASN A 365 8.60 -16.11 2.64
C ASN A 365 9.98 -16.20 1.96
N SER A 366 11.05 -16.51 2.72
CA SER A 366 12.37 -16.84 2.16
C SER A 366 12.45 -18.30 1.67
N LEU A 367 11.58 -19.15 2.19
CA LEU A 367 11.36 -20.54 1.78
C LEU A 367 9.86 -20.78 1.61
N ARG A 368 9.44 -21.93 1.06
CA ARG A 368 8.02 -22.31 1.12
C ARG A 368 7.59 -22.40 2.59
N TYR A 369 6.47 -21.78 2.93
CA TYR A 369 6.01 -21.68 4.31
C TYR A 369 4.48 -21.62 4.39
N SER A 370 3.89 -22.50 5.21
CA SER A 370 2.44 -22.62 5.41
C SER A 370 1.64 -22.71 4.11
N GLY A 371 2.08 -23.56 3.18
CA GLY A 371 1.43 -23.77 1.88
C GLY A 371 1.64 -22.64 0.86
N ARG A 372 2.33 -21.55 1.23
CA ARG A 372 2.63 -20.42 0.35
C ARG A 372 4.02 -20.55 -0.26
N PRO A 373 4.24 -20.09 -1.50
CA PRO A 373 5.55 -20.18 -2.16
C PRO A 373 6.61 -19.31 -1.48
N ALA A 374 7.88 -19.58 -1.77
CA ALA A 374 8.97 -18.66 -1.48
C ALA A 374 8.85 -17.42 -2.38
N CYS A 375 9.45 -16.31 -1.95
CA CYS A 375 9.57 -15.09 -2.75
C CYS A 375 10.35 -15.37 -4.03
N ASN A 376 9.87 -14.84 -5.16
CA ASN A 376 10.61 -14.83 -6.42
C ASN A 376 11.43 -13.53 -6.59
N HIS A 377 11.48 -12.67 -5.58
CA HIS A 377 12.23 -11.42 -5.61
C HIS A 377 11.85 -10.45 -6.74
N CYS A 378 10.59 -10.45 -7.22
CA CYS A 378 10.18 -9.62 -8.37
C CYS A 378 10.27 -8.09 -8.15
N GLY A 379 10.36 -7.61 -6.91
CA GLY A 379 10.52 -6.19 -6.58
C GLY A 379 9.23 -5.37 -6.42
N PHE A 380 8.05 -5.97 -6.60
CA PHE A 380 6.74 -5.27 -6.61
C PHE A 380 5.96 -5.41 -5.29
N CYS A 381 6.67 -5.42 -4.15
CA CYS A 381 6.04 -5.66 -2.85
C CYS A 381 4.98 -4.62 -2.49
N ALA A 382 5.17 -3.37 -2.93
CA ALA A 382 4.25 -2.26 -2.67
C ALA A 382 2.99 -2.27 -3.55
N GLN A 383 3.03 -3.03 -4.65
CA GLN A 383 2.00 -3.11 -5.68
C GLN A 383 1.10 -4.34 -5.51
N GLY A 384 1.29 -5.14 -4.45
CA GLY A 384 0.55 -6.39 -4.25
C GLY A 384 1.35 -7.61 -4.67
N CYS A 385 1.40 -8.62 -3.81
CA CYS A 385 2.15 -9.85 -4.09
C CYS A 385 1.27 -10.85 -4.84
N MET A 386 1.49 -11.01 -6.15
CA MET A 386 0.71 -11.92 -7.00
C MET A 386 0.84 -13.41 -6.62
N ILE A 387 2.02 -13.81 -6.13
CA ILE A 387 2.30 -15.21 -5.81
C ILE A 387 1.93 -15.58 -4.36
N GLY A 388 1.43 -14.63 -3.57
CA GLY A 388 1.06 -14.88 -2.16
C GLY A 388 2.23 -15.15 -1.20
N ALA A 389 3.47 -14.85 -1.59
CA ALA A 389 4.66 -15.04 -0.73
C ALA A 389 4.75 -14.00 0.42
N LYS A 390 4.09 -12.85 0.30
CA LYS A 390 4.06 -11.79 1.31
C LYS A 390 2.97 -12.04 2.36
N GLY A 391 3.30 -11.91 3.64
CA GLY A 391 2.50 -12.16 4.83
C GLY A 391 1.34 -11.19 5.08
N GLY A 392 0.53 -10.88 4.07
CA GLY A 392 -0.69 -10.09 4.26
C GLY A 392 -1.87 -10.93 4.74
N THR A 393 -2.87 -10.29 5.37
CA THR A 393 -4.06 -11.00 5.89
C THR A 393 -4.89 -11.65 4.79
N LEU A 394 -4.87 -11.09 3.56
CA LEU A 394 -5.47 -11.69 2.37
C LEU A 394 -4.88 -13.07 2.03
N ALA A 395 -3.59 -13.29 2.30
CA ALA A 395 -2.89 -14.54 2.02
C ALA A 395 -2.78 -15.46 3.26
N THR A 396 -3.20 -15.01 4.45
CA THR A 396 -2.96 -15.70 5.71
C THR A 396 -4.24 -15.87 6.51
N SER A 397 -4.59 -14.89 7.35
CA SER A 397 -5.62 -15.03 8.36
C SER A 397 -7.06 -14.98 7.84
N LEU A 398 -7.33 -14.21 6.77
CA LEU A 398 -8.69 -14.09 6.23
C LEU A 398 -9.19 -15.39 5.58
N PRO A 399 -8.42 -16.10 4.72
CA PRO A 399 -8.81 -17.43 4.25
C PRO A 399 -9.01 -18.43 5.38
N ALA A 400 -8.16 -18.39 6.42
CA ALA A 400 -8.29 -19.24 7.60
C ALA A 400 -9.57 -18.94 8.39
N ALA A 401 -9.94 -17.66 8.53
CA ALA A 401 -11.19 -17.25 9.17
C ALA A 401 -12.42 -17.74 8.38
N GLN A 402 -12.42 -17.60 7.04
CA GLN A 402 -13.50 -18.11 6.19
C GLN A 402 -13.67 -19.62 6.27
N ALA A 403 -12.58 -20.37 6.30
CA ALA A 403 -12.61 -21.82 6.49
C ALA A 403 -13.25 -22.24 7.83
N LEU A 404 -13.27 -21.33 8.80
CA LEU A 404 -13.90 -21.50 10.11
C LEU A 404 -15.31 -20.88 10.20
N GLY A 405 -15.84 -20.38 9.07
CA GLY A 405 -17.19 -19.84 8.98
C GLY A 405 -17.32 -18.34 9.21
N ALA A 406 -16.21 -17.58 9.26
CA ALA A 406 -16.29 -16.11 9.24
C ALA A 406 -16.88 -15.62 7.91
N GLU A 407 -17.76 -14.63 7.99
CA GLU A 407 -18.27 -13.92 6.82
C GLU A 407 -17.46 -12.64 6.60
N ILE A 408 -17.01 -12.41 5.36
CA ILE A 408 -16.30 -11.19 4.97
C ILE A 408 -17.07 -10.56 3.83
N HIS A 409 -17.66 -9.40 4.06
CA HIS A 409 -18.48 -8.69 3.09
C HIS A 409 -17.69 -7.49 2.54
N PRO A 410 -17.19 -7.56 1.29
CA PRO A 410 -16.51 -6.45 0.64
C PRO A 410 -17.51 -5.40 0.15
N ARG A 411 -17.01 -4.19 -0.14
CA ARG A 411 -17.79 -3.03 -0.60
C ARG A 411 -18.92 -2.64 0.37
N CYS A 412 -18.68 -2.81 1.67
CA CYS A 412 -19.56 -2.42 2.76
C CYS A 412 -18.93 -1.26 3.53
N PHE A 413 -19.38 -0.03 3.28
CA PHE A 413 -18.81 1.16 3.91
C PHE A 413 -19.56 1.51 5.19
N VAL A 414 -18.96 1.28 6.36
CA VAL A 414 -19.55 1.64 7.65
C VAL A 414 -19.53 3.15 7.86
N THR A 415 -20.69 3.74 8.14
CA THR A 415 -20.88 5.19 8.26
C THR A 415 -21.10 5.66 9.69
N ARG A 416 -21.72 4.83 10.54
CA ARG A 416 -22.09 5.18 11.92
C ARG A 416 -22.18 3.94 12.82
N ILE A 417 -21.90 4.11 14.10
CA ILE A 417 -22.17 3.14 15.17
C ILE A 417 -23.50 3.51 15.82
N GLU A 418 -24.42 2.54 15.92
CA GLU A 418 -25.71 2.72 16.58
C GLU A 418 -25.59 2.38 18.07
N LEU A 419 -26.13 3.26 18.91
CA LEU A 419 -26.18 3.09 20.35
C LEU A 419 -27.61 2.73 20.79
N ASP A 420 -27.73 1.89 21.83
CA ASP A 420 -28.99 1.65 22.50
C ASP A 420 -29.34 2.79 23.49
N SER A 421 -30.51 2.71 24.12
CA SER A 421 -30.98 3.71 25.09
C SER A 421 -30.11 3.84 26.34
N ARG A 422 -29.16 2.94 26.57
CA ARG A 422 -28.19 2.97 27.68
C ARG A 422 -26.83 3.50 27.23
N GLY A 423 -26.68 3.90 25.97
CA GLY A 423 -25.42 4.34 25.38
C GLY A 423 -24.47 3.20 25.02
N LEU A 424 -24.94 1.94 24.96
CA LEU A 424 -24.13 0.79 24.55
C LEU A 424 -24.25 0.54 23.04
N CYS A 425 -23.17 0.11 22.41
CA CYS A 425 -23.17 -0.26 21.00
C CYS A 425 -24.18 -1.39 20.71
N ARG A 426 -25.09 -1.15 19.76
CA ARG A 426 -26.09 -2.12 19.28
C ARG A 426 -25.73 -2.71 17.92
N GLY A 427 -25.13 -1.92 17.05
CA GLY A 427 -24.80 -2.32 15.69
C GLY A 427 -24.09 -1.22 14.93
N VAL A 428 -23.91 -1.42 13.63
CA VAL A 428 -23.37 -0.41 12.73
C VAL A 428 -24.31 -0.16 11.58
N VAL A 429 -24.35 1.10 11.14
CA VAL A 429 -24.94 1.51 9.86
C VAL A 429 -23.87 1.45 8.79
N TYR A 430 -24.19 0.83 7.66
CA TYR A 430 -23.28 0.75 6.52
C TYR A 430 -24.01 0.87 5.19
N ILE A 431 -23.28 1.29 4.16
CA ILE A 431 -23.75 1.29 2.78
C ILE A 431 -23.36 -0.04 2.13
N ASP A 432 -24.34 -0.79 1.63
CA ASP A 432 -24.14 -2.07 0.95
C ASP A 432 -23.62 -1.88 -0.50
N PRO A 433 -23.19 -2.96 -1.19
CA PRO A 433 -22.68 -2.85 -2.56
C PRO A 433 -23.71 -2.34 -3.59
N GLN A 434 -25.00 -2.32 -3.24
CA GLN A 434 -26.09 -1.77 -4.05
C GLN A 434 -26.38 -0.30 -3.73
N GLY A 435 -25.64 0.30 -2.78
CA GLY A 435 -25.80 1.70 -2.37
C GLY A 435 -26.91 1.91 -1.34
N ASN A 436 -27.48 0.85 -0.77
CA ASN A 436 -28.52 0.98 0.25
C ASN A 436 -27.91 1.06 1.64
N GLU A 437 -28.53 1.88 2.50
CA GLU A 437 -28.22 1.88 3.92
C GLU A 437 -28.77 0.61 4.60
N ARG A 438 -27.93 -0.02 5.41
CA ARG A 438 -28.23 -1.23 6.18
C ARG A 438 -27.78 -1.06 7.62
N ILE A 439 -28.47 -1.75 8.52
CA ILE A 439 -28.06 -1.87 9.92
C ILE A 439 -27.70 -3.32 10.16
N GLN A 440 -26.52 -3.56 10.74
CA GLN A 440 -26.13 -4.88 11.20
C GLN A 440 -25.88 -4.85 12.71
N GLU A 441 -26.65 -5.66 13.44
CA GLU A 441 -26.49 -5.82 14.87
C GLU A 441 -25.40 -6.84 15.21
N ALA A 442 -24.73 -6.60 16.34
CA ALA A 442 -23.74 -7.52 16.91
C ALA A 442 -23.68 -7.41 18.44
N ALA A 443 -23.20 -8.44 19.13
CA ALA A 443 -22.96 -8.35 20.57
C ALA A 443 -21.69 -7.54 20.90
N VAL A 444 -20.67 -7.63 20.06
CA VAL A 444 -19.42 -6.86 20.16
C VAL A 444 -19.10 -6.25 18.79
N ILE A 445 -18.69 -4.98 18.80
CA ILE A 445 -18.21 -4.27 17.61
C ILE A 445 -16.73 -3.96 17.80
N VAL A 446 -15.91 -4.33 16.83
CA VAL A 446 -14.47 -4.05 16.82
C VAL A 446 -14.14 -3.12 15.67
N LEU A 447 -13.51 -1.98 15.98
CA LEU A 447 -13.07 -1.01 14.98
C LEU A 447 -11.63 -1.33 14.55
N ALA A 448 -11.46 -1.79 13.31
CA ALA A 448 -10.18 -2.15 12.69
C ALA A 448 -9.96 -1.39 11.36
N ALA A 449 -10.48 -0.17 11.26
CA ALA A 449 -10.64 0.59 10.03
C ALA A 449 -9.44 1.49 9.67
N ASN A 450 -8.24 1.27 10.23
CA ASN A 450 -7.04 2.14 10.18
C ASN A 450 -7.07 3.37 11.10
N GLY A 451 -5.90 3.98 11.32
CA GLY A 451 -5.70 5.10 12.26
C GLY A 451 -6.44 6.40 11.90
N ILE A 452 -7.12 6.45 10.75
CA ILE A 452 -7.85 7.63 10.28
C ILE A 452 -9.36 7.36 10.19
N GLN A 453 -9.79 6.21 9.67
CA GLN A 453 -11.22 5.93 9.63
C GLN A 453 -11.79 5.53 11.00
N VAL A 454 -10.98 5.00 11.92
CA VAL A 454 -11.44 4.74 13.30
C VAL A 454 -11.86 6.05 14.01
N PRO A 455 -11.01 7.08 14.14
CA PRO A 455 -11.43 8.34 14.77
C PRO A 455 -12.54 9.03 13.97
N ARG A 456 -12.49 9.01 12.63
CA ARG A 456 -13.59 9.55 11.81
C ARG A 456 -14.92 8.87 12.11
N LEU A 457 -14.95 7.54 12.20
CA LEU A 457 -16.18 6.80 12.49
C LEU A 457 -16.70 7.10 13.89
N LEU A 458 -15.82 7.17 14.90
CA LEU A 458 -16.19 7.55 16.26
C LEU A 458 -16.80 8.95 16.31
N LEU A 459 -16.18 9.94 15.64
CA LEU A 459 -16.68 11.31 15.55
C LEU A 459 -18.00 11.43 14.77
N CYS A 460 -18.24 10.56 13.79
CA CYS A 460 -19.52 10.49 13.07
C CYS A 460 -20.63 9.74 13.84
N SER A 461 -20.32 9.19 15.02
CA SER A 461 -21.23 8.34 15.81
C SER A 461 -21.58 8.92 17.18
N THR A 462 -21.39 10.22 17.35
CA THR A 462 -21.71 10.98 18.58
C THR A 462 -23.16 11.43 18.63
#